data_AF-A0A523C9M9-F1
#
_entry.id   AF-A0A523C9M9-F1
#
_cell.length_a   1.000
_cell.length_b   1.000
_cell.length_c   1.000
_cell.angle_alpha   90.00
_cell.angle_beta   90.00
_cell.angle_gamma   90.00
#
_symmetry.space_group_name_H-M   'P 1'
#
loop_
_entity.id
_entity.type
_entity.pdbx_description
1 polymer ?
#
loop_
_entity_poly.entity_id
_entity_poly.type
_entity_poly.pdbx_seq_one_letter_code
_entity_poly.pdbx_strand_id
1 'polypeptide(L)'
;MCEGGINTGQMKLAVAMVNDSLALSQQWLEQLHHLADHGNRAATSADLAQVTVMLGEAREKLESAVEKLHLDQSSDVSVERL
;
A
#
# COMPACT_ATOMS: atom_id res chain seq x y z
N MET A 1 15.90 3.81 11.66
CA MET A 1 16.36 3.09 12.86
C MET A 1 16.55 1.64 12.47
N CYS A 2 17.55 0.94 13.00
CA CYS A 2 17.68 -0.49 12.81
C CYS A 2 17.12 -1.20 14.04
N GLU A 3 16.10 -2.03 13.87
CA GLU A 3 15.41 -2.78 14.94
C GLU A 3 15.35 -4.25 14.51
N GLY A 4 15.63 -5.21 15.40
CA GLY A 4 15.58 -6.64 15.06
C GLY A 4 16.46 -7.09 13.87
N GLY A 5 17.50 -6.32 13.52
CA GLY A 5 18.35 -6.56 12.35
C GLY A 5 17.80 -6.03 11.02
N ILE A 6 16.66 -5.33 11.03
CA ILE A 6 16.08 -4.67 9.85
C ILE A 6 16.13 -3.15 9.98
N ASN A 7 16.36 -2.45 8.87
CA ASN A 7 16.27 -1.00 8.85
C ASN A 7 14.82 -0.58 8.60
N THR A 8 14.07 -0.33 9.69
CA THR A 8 12.63 0.01 9.63
C THR A 8 12.38 1.31 8.87
N GLY A 9 13.32 2.25 8.89
CA GLY A 9 13.24 3.48 8.11
C GLY A 9 13.28 3.22 6.60
N GLN A 10 14.24 2.41 6.14
CA GLN A 10 14.34 2.02 4.73
C GLN A 10 13.15 1.18 4.29
N MET A 11 12.66 0.28 5.16
CA MET A 11 11.45 -0.50 4.87
C MET A 11 10.22 0.38 4.71
N LYS A 12 10.01 1.37 5.58
CA LYS A 12 8.90 2.34 5.45
C LYS A 12 8.97 3.12 4.14
N LEU A 13 10.15 3.60 3.76
CA LEU A 13 10.35 4.28 2.48
C LEU A 13 10.07 3.36 1.29
N ALA A 14 10.51 2.10 1.34
CA ALA A 14 10.22 1.12 0.30
C ALA A 14 8.72 0.86 0.17
N VAL A 15 8.01 0.70 1.28
CA VAL A 15 6.54 0.52 1.28
C VAL A 15 5.84 1.76 0.71
N ALA A 16 6.28 2.97 1.07
CA ALA A 16 5.74 4.21 0.51
C ALA A 16 5.91 4.30 -1.01
N MET A 17 7.09 3.97 -1.53
CA MET A 17 7.32 3.95 -2.99
C MET A 17 6.41 2.95 -3.72
N VAL A 18 6.16 1.78 -3.13
CA VAL A 18 5.20 0.81 -3.69
C VAL A 18 3.78 1.38 -3.65
N ASN A 19 3.36 1.99 -2.54
CA ASN A 19 2.04 2.62 -2.41
C ASN A 19 1.82 3.72 -3.48
N ASP A 20 2.83 4.56 -3.73
CA ASP A 20 2.78 5.60 -4.77
C ASP A 20 2.63 5.00 -6.17
N SER A 21 3.34 3.91 -6.46
CA SER A 21 3.19 3.18 -7.73
C SER A 21 1.77 2.61 -7.88
N LEU A 22 1.19 2.04 -6.82
CA LEU A 22 -0.19 1.54 -6.86
C LEU A 22 -1.19 2.66 -7.05
N ALA A 23 -0.99 3.82 -6.41
CA ALA A 23 -1.84 4.98 -6.57
C ALA A 23 -1.85 5.49 -8.03
N LEU A 24 -0.67 5.55 -8.67
CA LEU A 24 -0.57 5.90 -10.08
C LEU A 24 -1.28 4.86 -10.97
N SER A 25 -1.07 3.57 -10.74
CA SER A 25 -1.77 2.51 -11.48
C SER A 25 -3.28 2.60 -11.31
N GLN A 26 -3.77 2.91 -10.11
CA GLN A 26 -5.20 3.07 -9.82
C GLN A 26 -5.82 4.21 -10.66
N GLN A 27 -5.13 5.35 -10.79
CA GLN A 27 -5.58 6.46 -11.65
C GLN A 27 -5.67 6.07 -13.12
N TRP A 28 -4.69 5.31 -13.63
CA TRP A 28 -4.72 4.83 -15.01
C TRP A 28 -5.85 3.82 -15.24
N LEU A 29 -6.10 2.91 -14.30
CA LEU A 29 -7.20 1.95 -14.39
C LEU A 29 -8.57 2.63 -14.41
N GLU A 30 -8.76 3.71 -13.65
CA GLU A 30 -10.00 4.50 -13.68
C GLU A 30 -10.24 5.14 -15.06
N GLN A 31 -9.19 5.69 -15.69
CA GLN A 31 -9.30 6.22 -17.05
C GLN A 31 -9.63 5.12 -18.07
N LEU A 32 -9.00 3.95 -17.95
CA LEU A 32 -9.26 2.81 -18.83
C LEU A 32 -10.67 2.23 -18.63
N HIS A 33 -11.15 2.19 -17.39
CA HIS A 33 -12.51 1.82 -17.05
C HIS A 33 -13.52 2.73 -17.78
N HIS A 34 -13.37 4.05 -17.67
CA HIS A 34 -14.22 5.00 -18.39
C HIS A 34 -14.14 4.86 -19.91
N LEU A 35 -12.94 4.60 -20.46
CA LEU A 35 -12.78 4.37 -21.89
C LEU A 35 -13.50 3.10 -22.36
N ALA A 36 -13.43 2.02 -21.59
CA ALA A 36 -14.13 0.77 -21.87
C ALA A 36 -15.65 0.95 -21.77
N ASP A 37 -16.12 1.71 -20.79
CA ASP A 37 -17.53 2.04 -20.60
C ASP A 37 -18.09 2.83 -21.78
N HIS A 38 -17.42 3.93 -22.18
CA HIS A 38 -17.77 4.70 -23.38
C HIS A 38 -17.77 3.84 -24.65
N GLY A 39 -16.89 2.85 -24.72
CA GLY A 39 -16.80 1.89 -25.83
C GLY A 39 -17.85 0.77 -25.81
N ASN A 40 -18.84 0.82 -24.90
CA ASN A 40 -19.82 -0.24 -24.66
C ASN A 40 -19.19 -1.62 -24.40
N ARG A 41 -18.03 -1.67 -23.74
CA ARG A 41 -17.33 -2.91 -23.34
C ARG A 41 -17.58 -3.19 -21.86
N ALA A 42 -18.84 -3.47 -21.51
CA ALA A 42 -19.31 -3.59 -20.12
C ALA A 42 -18.50 -4.59 -19.27
N ALA A 43 -18.18 -5.78 -19.80
CA ALA A 43 -17.40 -6.78 -19.05
C ALA A 43 -15.98 -6.29 -18.73
N THR A 44 -15.29 -5.73 -19.72
CA THR A 44 -13.95 -5.14 -19.53
C THR A 44 -13.99 -3.96 -18.56
N SER A 45 -15.01 -3.10 -18.68
CA SER A 45 -15.22 -1.98 -17.77
C SER A 45 -15.39 -2.47 -16.32
N ALA A 46 -16.18 -3.52 -16.09
CA ALA A 46 -16.38 -4.11 -14.77
C ALA A 46 -15.09 -4.71 -14.19
N ASP A 47 -14.31 -5.46 -14.99
CA ASP A 47 -13.04 -6.03 -14.56
C ASP A 47 -12.04 -4.92 -14.14
N LEU A 48 -11.94 -3.85 -14.94
CA LEU A 48 -11.06 -2.72 -14.64
C LEU A 48 -11.49 -1.99 -13.35
N ALA A 49 -12.80 -1.78 -13.15
CA ALA A 49 -13.30 -1.19 -11.92
C ALA A 49 -12.99 -2.07 -10.70
N GLN A 50 -13.12 -3.39 -10.83
CA GLN A 50 -12.81 -4.33 -9.75
C GLN A 50 -11.32 -4.28 -9.37
N VAL A 51 -10.41 -4.25 -10.36
CA VAL A 51 -8.97 -4.14 -10.08
C VAL A 51 -8.66 -2.80 -9.40
N THR A 52 -9.28 -1.69 -9.81
CA THR A 52 -9.13 -0.39 -9.14
C THR A 52 -9.48 -0.46 -7.66
N VAL A 53 -10.57 -1.16 -7.29
CA VAL A 53 -10.95 -1.39 -5.89
C VAL A 53 -9.91 -2.24 -5.15
N MET A 54 -9.46 -3.34 -5.75
CA MET A 54 -8.43 -4.22 -5.16
C MET A 54 -7.11 -3.48 -4.91
N LEU A 55 -6.73 -2.54 -5.78
CA LEU A 55 -5.57 -1.68 -5.53
C LEU A 55 -5.80 -0.75 -4.34
N GLY A 56 -7.00 -0.18 -4.20
CA GLY A 56 -7.36 0.62 -3.02
C GLY A 56 -7.22 -0.18 -1.71
N GLU A 57 -7.74 -1.40 -1.68
CA GLU A 57 -7.61 -2.31 -0.52
C GLU A 57 -6.14 -2.69 -0.25
N ALA A 58 -5.35 -2.92 -1.31
CA ALA A 58 -3.93 -3.21 -1.17
C ALA A 58 -3.19 -2.02 -0.53
N ARG A 59 -3.51 -0.78 -0.93
CA ARG A 59 -2.92 0.44 -0.37
C ARG A 59 -3.24 0.61 1.12
N GLU A 60 -4.48 0.34 1.53
CA GLU A 60 -4.86 0.33 2.95
C GLU A 60 -4.03 -0.68 3.76
N LYS A 61 -3.75 -1.87 3.20
CA LYS A 61 -2.88 -2.86 3.85
C LYS A 61 -1.43 -2.38 3.98
N LEU A 62 -0.92 -1.63 2.99
CA LEU A 62 0.42 -1.04 3.05
C LEU A 62 0.51 0.02 4.16
N GLU A 63 -0.49 0.90 4.28
CA GLU A 63 -0.60 1.87 5.37
C GLU A 63 -0.60 1.17 6.73
N SER A 64 -1.48 0.17 6.89
CA SER A 64 -1.57 -0.65 8.11
C SER A 64 -0.26 -1.37 8.45
N ALA A 65 0.51 -1.80 7.45
CA ALA A 65 1.80 -2.44 7.67
C ALA A 65 2.85 -1.43 8.19
N VAL A 66 2.84 -0.20 7.66
CA VAL A 66 3.71 0.89 8.14
C VAL A 66 3.37 1.29 9.57
N GLU A 67 2.09 1.37 9.92
CA GLU A 67 1.65 1.62 11.31
C GLU A 67 2.13 0.55 12.27
N LYS A 68 2.04 -0.73 11.90
CA LYS A 68 2.54 -1.84 12.73
C LYS A 68 4.05 -1.79 12.94
N LEU A 69 4.81 -1.28 11.97
CA LEU A 69 6.25 -0.99 12.13
C LEU A 69 6.54 0.20 13.06
N HIS A 70 5.54 0.95 13.54
CA HIS A 70 5.72 1.98 14.57
C HIS A 70 5.42 1.43 15.98
N LEU A 71 4.52 0.46 16.11
CA LEU A 71 4.09 -0.08 17.40
C LEU A 71 5.15 -0.97 18.07
N ASP A 72 6.11 -1.51 17.31
CA ASP A 72 7.23 -2.31 17.86
C ASP A 72 8.26 -1.49 18.67
N GLN A 73 8.08 -0.16 18.78
CA GLN A 73 8.90 0.71 19.63
C GLN A 73 8.64 0.53 21.14
N SER A 74 7.64 -0.27 21.53
CA SER A 74 7.15 -0.37 22.92
C SER A 74 7.41 -1.70 23.61
N SER A 75 7.88 -2.75 22.93
CA SER A 75 8.14 -4.04 23.56
C SER A 75 9.63 -4.30 23.74
N ASP A 76 10.05 -4.14 25.00
CA ASP A 76 11.22 -4.79 25.61
C ASP A 76 12.61 -4.20 25.34
N VAL A 77 12.89 -3.06 25.98
CA VAL A 77 14.23 -2.85 26.55
C VAL A 77 14.06 -2.47 28.03
N SER A 78 14.02 -3.50 28.86
CA SER A 78 14.20 -3.40 30.31
C SER A 78 15.59 -2.82 30.59
N VAL A 79 15.69 -1.51 30.83
CA VAL A 79 16.93 -0.89 31.30
C VAL A 79 17.12 -1.27 32.76
N GLU A 80 17.78 -2.40 33.03
CA GLU A 80 18.39 -2.63 34.34
C GLU A 80 19.56 -1.65 34.49
N ARG A 81 19.30 -0.55 35.20
CA ARG A 81 20.35 0.31 35.76
C ARG A 81 20.98 -0.43 36.93
N LEU A 82 22.22 -0.88 36.75
CA LEU A 82 23.17 -1.20 37.81
C LEU A 82 24.17 -0.04 37.96
#